data_AF-A0A6J4IL79-F1
#
_entry.id   AF-A0A6J4IL79-F1
#
_cell.length_a   1.000
_cell.length_b   1.000
_cell.length_c   1.000
_cell.angle_alpha   90.00
_cell.angle_beta   90.00
_cell.angle_gamma   90.00
#
_symmetry.space_group_name_H-M   'P 1'
#
loop_
_entity.id
_entity.type
_entity.pdbx_description
1 polymer ?
#
loop_
_entity_poly.entity_id
_entity_poly.type
_entity_poly.pdbx_seq_one_letter_code
_entity_poly.pdbx_strand_id
1 'polypeptide(L)'
;MAMRRSLATLLTAPVVGVSLLVPPLVGGAAAAPGDDPVLAEAIAFIAASQQEDGGFELGGFAGFETADAVLAIGLGATPGQLDPGAGRARVEAVQTASGRNGFDAVDDEVESPDGVSAGRAAKLAVLVALPFGFDVRAFDPSGDGAPVDLIAAIDVGRSVEGAYGAFSETLYAVLTLSALDLP
;
A
#
# COMPACT_ATOMS: atom_id res chain seq x y z
N MET A 1 85.51 -4.23 58.14
CA MET A 1 86.47 -3.48 57.31
C MET A 1 86.34 -3.99 55.88
N ALA A 2 85.84 -3.14 54.97
CA ALA A 2 85.75 -3.31 53.49
C ALA A 2 84.90 -4.51 52.97
N MET A 3 84.23 -4.53 51.82
CA MET A 3 84.18 -3.66 50.65
C MET A 3 82.91 -3.99 49.83
N ARG A 4 82.44 -3.01 49.05
CA ARG A 4 81.27 -2.95 48.16
C ARG A 4 81.22 -4.04 47.06
N ARG A 5 80.02 -4.31 46.52
CA ARG A 5 79.74 -4.27 45.06
C ARG A 5 78.23 -4.40 44.73
N SER A 6 77.74 -3.40 43.98
CA SER A 6 76.44 -3.33 43.31
C SER A 6 76.59 -3.67 41.82
N LEU A 7 75.53 -4.16 41.17
CA LEU A 7 74.95 -3.79 39.85
C LEU A 7 74.00 -4.91 39.39
N ALA A 8 72.69 -4.66 39.25
CA ALA A 8 71.97 -3.96 38.18
C ALA A 8 71.53 -4.90 37.05
N THR A 9 70.26 -5.30 37.14
CA THR A 9 69.51 -6.14 36.21
C THR A 9 69.04 -5.33 35.00
N LEU A 10 69.28 -5.82 33.79
CA LEU A 10 68.67 -5.33 32.55
C LEU A 10 67.65 -6.37 32.07
N LEU A 11 66.36 -6.03 32.15
CA LEU A 11 65.25 -6.80 31.60
C LEU A 11 64.95 -6.28 30.18
N THR A 12 65.01 -7.17 29.18
CA THR A 12 64.54 -6.93 27.82
C THR A 12 63.05 -7.27 27.72
N ALA A 13 62.24 -6.32 27.23
CA ALA A 13 60.82 -6.52 26.92
C ALA A 13 60.63 -6.92 25.44
N PRO A 14 59.68 -7.81 25.10
CA PRO A 14 59.33 -8.10 23.72
C PRO A 14 58.32 -7.09 23.17
N VAL A 15 58.48 -6.74 21.89
CA VAL A 15 57.54 -5.93 21.10
C VAL A 15 56.38 -6.81 20.69
N VAL A 16 55.16 -6.48 21.13
CA VAL A 16 53.90 -7.11 20.69
C VAL A 16 53.41 -6.38 19.44
N GLY A 17 53.41 -7.08 18.30
CA GLY A 17 52.80 -6.59 17.07
C GLY A 17 51.28 -6.70 17.13
N VAL A 18 50.59 -5.56 17.07
CA VAL A 18 49.14 -5.49 16.94
C VAL A 18 48.78 -5.71 15.47
N SER A 19 48.20 -6.86 15.15
CA SER A 19 47.54 -7.09 13.85
C SER A 19 46.12 -6.54 13.92
N LEU A 20 45.85 -5.48 13.16
CA LEU A 20 44.51 -4.97 12.92
C LEU A 20 43.78 -5.91 11.95
N LEU A 21 42.96 -6.80 12.49
CA LEU A 21 41.93 -7.51 11.73
C LEU A 21 40.84 -6.49 11.36
N VAL A 22 40.88 -6.00 10.12
CA VAL A 22 39.77 -5.25 9.52
C VAL A 22 38.70 -6.27 9.14
N PRO A 23 37.51 -6.27 9.77
CA PRO A 23 36.43 -7.13 9.30
C PRO A 23 36.04 -6.71 7.87
N PRO A 24 35.73 -7.67 6.98
CA PRO A 24 35.22 -7.32 5.67
C PRO A 24 33.93 -6.51 5.86
N LEU A 25 33.86 -5.36 5.19
CA LEU A 25 32.60 -4.66 4.96
C LEU A 25 31.72 -5.60 4.13
N VAL A 26 30.88 -6.37 4.82
CA VAL A 26 29.73 -7.00 4.20
C VAL A 26 28.84 -5.84 3.78
N GLY A 27 28.87 -5.48 2.50
CA GLY A 27 27.89 -4.59 1.93
C GLY A 27 26.53 -5.22 2.19
N GLY A 28 25.77 -4.65 3.13
CA GLY A 28 24.38 -5.01 3.31
C GLY A 28 23.70 -4.72 1.99
N ALA A 29 23.34 -5.76 1.25
CA ALA A 29 22.35 -5.63 0.20
C ALA A 29 21.14 -5.00 0.89
N ALA A 30 20.77 -3.78 0.48
CA ALA A 30 19.50 -3.22 0.89
C ALA A 30 18.45 -4.29 0.56
N ALA A 31 17.70 -4.72 1.58
CA ALA A 31 16.63 -5.68 1.40
C ALA A 31 15.76 -5.20 0.24
N ALA A 32 15.36 -6.11 -0.64
CA ALA A 32 14.55 -5.71 -1.78
C ALA A 32 13.28 -5.02 -1.23
N PRO A 33 12.68 -4.05 -1.93
CA PRO A 33 11.51 -3.31 -1.45
C PRO A 33 10.26 -4.15 -1.08
N GLY A 34 10.33 -5.49 -1.01
CA GLY A 34 9.29 -6.38 -0.48
C GLY A 34 9.58 -7.03 0.89
N ASP A 35 10.68 -6.70 1.57
CA ASP A 35 11.17 -7.47 2.73
C ASP A 35 10.83 -6.87 4.12
N ASP A 36 9.94 -5.87 4.23
CA ASP A 36 9.52 -5.34 5.54
C ASP A 36 8.50 -6.30 6.21
N PRO A 37 8.88 -7.00 7.30
CA PRO A 37 8.00 -7.96 7.96
C PRO A 37 6.77 -7.30 8.59
N VAL A 38 6.87 -6.05 9.03
CA VAL A 38 5.76 -5.32 9.67
C VAL A 38 4.71 -4.99 8.60
N LEU A 39 5.14 -4.53 7.44
CA LEU A 39 4.24 -4.28 6.31
C LEU A 39 3.61 -5.58 5.81
N ALA A 40 4.39 -6.67 5.73
CA ALA A 40 3.88 -7.97 5.32
C ALA A 40 2.79 -8.49 6.28
N GLU A 41 2.99 -8.36 7.60
CA GLU A 41 2.01 -8.75 8.61
C GLU A 41 0.73 -7.90 8.53
N ALA A 42 0.86 -6.58 8.32
CA ALA A 42 -0.29 -5.70 8.15
C ALA A 42 -1.11 -6.04 6.88
N ILE A 43 -0.45 -6.33 5.76
CA ILE A 43 -1.13 -6.75 4.53
C ILE A 43 -1.80 -8.11 4.72
N ALA A 44 -1.14 -9.05 5.41
CA ALA A 44 -1.74 -10.35 5.71
C ALA A 44 -3.00 -10.22 6.58
N PHE A 45 -3.01 -9.29 7.53
CA PHE A 45 -4.21 -8.98 8.32
C PHE A 45 -5.36 -8.44 7.45
N ILE A 46 -5.07 -7.50 6.54
CA ILE A 46 -6.07 -6.97 5.59
C ILE A 46 -6.59 -8.10 4.69
N ALA A 47 -5.69 -8.91 4.10
CA ALA A 47 -6.04 -10.04 3.26
C ALA A 47 -6.93 -11.06 3.99
N ALA A 48 -6.67 -11.32 5.26
CA ALA A 48 -7.50 -12.21 6.09
C ALA A 48 -8.89 -11.66 6.41
N SER A 49 -9.16 -10.38 6.12
CA SER A 49 -10.47 -9.73 6.31
C SER A 49 -11.34 -9.79 5.04
N GLN A 50 -10.87 -10.46 3.99
CA GLN A 50 -11.60 -10.62 2.74
C GLN A 50 -12.85 -11.49 2.94
N GLN A 51 -13.96 -11.06 2.34
CA GLN A 51 -15.25 -11.75 2.34
C GLN A 51 -15.42 -12.56 1.05
N GLU A 52 -16.42 -13.45 0.99
CA GLU A 52 -16.60 -14.36 -0.15
C GLU A 52 -16.93 -13.66 -1.47
N ASP A 53 -17.48 -12.43 -1.42
CA ASP A 53 -17.70 -11.58 -2.58
C ASP A 53 -16.42 -10.91 -3.11
N GLY A 54 -15.27 -11.12 -2.45
CA GLY A 54 -13.98 -10.49 -2.77
C GLY A 54 -13.74 -9.17 -2.03
N GLY A 55 -14.76 -8.61 -1.38
CA GLY A 55 -14.69 -7.36 -0.64
C GLY A 55 -13.97 -7.49 0.70
N PHE A 56 -13.71 -6.36 1.36
CA PHE A 56 -13.04 -6.31 2.66
C PHE A 56 -13.91 -5.58 3.67
N GLU A 57 -14.11 -6.18 4.84
CA GLU A 57 -15.02 -5.66 5.87
C GLU A 57 -14.46 -5.90 7.28
N LEU A 58 -14.43 -4.83 8.09
CA LEU A 58 -14.04 -4.90 9.51
C LEU A 58 -15.08 -4.24 10.41
N GLY A 59 -15.67 -3.13 9.97
CA GLY A 59 -16.64 -2.32 10.71
C GLY A 59 -18.10 -2.75 10.54
N GLY A 60 -18.39 -3.70 9.64
CA GLY A 60 -19.75 -4.18 9.35
C GLY A 60 -20.55 -3.24 8.45
N PHE A 61 -19.88 -2.50 7.56
CA PHE A 61 -20.49 -1.56 6.62
C PHE A 61 -20.09 -1.95 5.20
N ALA A 62 -20.77 -2.96 4.66
CA ALA A 62 -20.49 -3.56 3.35
C ALA A 62 -20.04 -2.55 2.27
N GLY A 63 -18.91 -2.87 1.64
CA GLY A 63 -18.20 -2.10 0.62
C GLY A 63 -17.33 -0.96 1.16
N PHE A 64 -17.50 -0.51 2.41
CA PHE A 64 -16.85 0.73 2.87
C PHE A 64 -15.32 0.62 2.91
N GLU A 65 -14.78 -0.46 3.45
CA GLU A 65 -13.33 -0.65 3.60
C GLU A 65 -12.66 -1.22 2.33
N THR A 66 -13.43 -1.73 1.38
CA THR A 66 -12.90 -2.44 0.20
C THR A 66 -11.94 -1.57 -0.61
N ALA A 67 -12.32 -0.33 -0.93
CA ALA A 67 -11.45 0.59 -1.68
C ALA A 67 -10.14 0.92 -0.93
N ASP A 68 -10.19 1.03 0.40
CA ASP A 68 -9.01 1.30 1.22
C ASP A 68 -8.08 0.07 1.27
N ALA A 69 -8.66 -1.12 1.41
CA ALA A 69 -7.93 -2.39 1.41
C ALA A 69 -7.24 -2.65 0.07
N VAL A 70 -7.94 -2.40 -1.05
CA VAL A 70 -7.39 -2.50 -2.41
C VAL A 70 -6.18 -1.58 -2.58
N LEU A 71 -6.29 -0.31 -2.18
CA LEU A 71 -5.15 0.61 -2.22
C LEU A 71 -3.99 0.13 -1.33
N ALA A 72 -4.27 -0.26 -0.09
CA ALA A 72 -3.24 -0.68 0.87
C ALA A 72 -2.49 -1.94 0.41
N ILE A 73 -3.20 -2.94 -0.11
CA ILE A 73 -2.62 -4.16 -0.66
C ILE A 73 -1.75 -3.82 -1.88
N GLY A 74 -2.25 -3.01 -2.81
CA GLY A 74 -1.53 -2.63 -4.01
C GLY A 74 -0.27 -1.81 -3.73
N LEU A 75 -0.32 -0.84 -2.81
CA LEU A 75 0.86 -0.07 -2.37
C LEU A 75 1.95 -0.94 -1.74
N GLY A 76 1.56 -2.09 -1.16
CA GLY A 76 2.49 -3.09 -0.65
C GLY A 76 3.35 -3.77 -1.70
N ALA A 77 3.03 -3.64 -3.00
CA ALA A 77 3.85 -4.19 -4.09
C ALA A 77 5.18 -3.43 -4.23
N THR A 78 5.13 -2.12 -4.01
CA THR A 78 6.25 -1.20 -4.23
C THR A 78 6.19 -0.07 -3.21
N PRO A 79 6.63 -0.31 -1.96
CA PRO A 79 6.58 0.70 -0.89
C PRO A 79 7.28 2.01 -1.30
N GLY A 80 6.53 3.11 -1.24
CA GLY A 80 7.03 4.44 -1.56
C GLY A 80 7.05 4.80 -3.06
N GLN A 81 6.67 3.88 -3.96
CA GLN A 81 6.52 4.17 -5.39
C GLN A 81 5.36 3.36 -5.94
N LEU A 82 4.27 3.98 -6.37
CA LEU A 82 3.18 3.20 -6.96
C LEU A 82 3.56 2.74 -8.37
N ASP A 83 3.66 1.42 -8.56
CA ASP A 83 3.64 0.78 -9.87
C ASP A 83 2.21 0.23 -10.09
N PRO A 84 1.41 0.84 -10.98
CA PRO A 84 0.03 0.41 -11.19
C PRO A 84 -0.09 -1.07 -11.59
N GLY A 85 0.84 -1.58 -12.40
CA GLY A 85 0.81 -2.96 -12.87
C GLY A 85 1.16 -3.95 -11.76
N ALA A 86 2.22 -3.68 -11.00
CA ALA A 86 2.59 -4.52 -9.85
C ALA A 86 1.54 -4.45 -8.74
N GLY A 87 0.93 -3.28 -8.54
CA GLY A 87 -0.15 -3.07 -7.60
C GLY A 87 -1.39 -3.89 -7.95
N ARG A 88 -1.84 -3.84 -9.22
CA ARG A 88 -2.95 -4.68 -9.70
C ARG A 88 -2.68 -6.16 -9.50
N ALA A 89 -1.52 -6.65 -9.95
CA ALA A 89 -1.14 -8.05 -9.81
C ALA A 89 -1.13 -8.51 -8.34
N ARG A 90 -0.80 -7.62 -7.40
CA ARG A 90 -0.81 -7.92 -5.97
C ARG A 90 -2.23 -7.98 -5.40
N VAL A 91 -3.13 -7.09 -5.82
CA VAL A 91 -4.55 -7.15 -5.43
C VAL A 91 -5.21 -8.39 -6.01
N GLU A 92 -4.98 -8.69 -7.29
CA GLU A 92 -5.46 -9.90 -7.98
C GLU A 92 -4.94 -11.19 -7.32
N ALA A 93 -3.78 -11.17 -6.67
CA ALA A 93 -3.23 -12.33 -5.96
C ALA A 93 -3.92 -12.61 -4.61
N VAL A 94 -4.69 -11.65 -4.06
CA VAL A 94 -5.49 -11.81 -2.84
C VAL A 94 -6.89 -12.23 -3.25
N GLN A 95 -7.12 -13.55 -3.25
CA GLN A 95 -8.35 -14.16 -3.72
C GLN A 95 -9.04 -14.99 -2.65
N THR A 96 -10.37 -15.03 -2.72
CA THR A 96 -11.21 -15.98 -2.02
C THR A 96 -11.02 -17.40 -2.57
N ALA A 97 -11.62 -18.39 -1.91
CA ALA A 97 -11.63 -19.76 -2.41
C ALA A 97 -12.36 -19.92 -3.75
N SER A 98 -13.32 -19.03 -4.04
CA SER A 98 -14.04 -18.97 -5.33
C SER A 98 -13.29 -18.19 -6.41
N GLY A 99 -12.13 -17.60 -6.08
CA GLY A 99 -11.30 -16.84 -7.02
C GLY A 99 -11.64 -15.36 -7.12
N ARG A 100 -12.54 -14.85 -6.27
CA ARG A 100 -12.90 -13.43 -6.24
C ARG A 100 -11.83 -12.61 -5.52
N ASN A 101 -11.59 -11.39 -5.97
CA ASN A 101 -10.63 -10.46 -5.41
C ASN A 101 -11.24 -9.08 -5.18
N GLY A 102 -10.45 -8.13 -4.66
CA GLY A 102 -10.94 -6.79 -4.34
C GLY A 102 -11.45 -5.99 -5.54
N PHE A 103 -10.95 -6.26 -6.75
CA PHE A 103 -11.46 -5.65 -7.98
C PHE A 103 -12.86 -6.14 -8.32
N ASP A 104 -13.13 -7.44 -8.16
CA ASP A 104 -14.48 -8.00 -8.39
C ASP A 104 -15.53 -7.40 -7.45
N ALA A 105 -15.15 -7.05 -6.23
CA ALA A 105 -16.08 -6.45 -5.29
C ALA A 105 -16.40 -4.98 -5.60
N VAL A 106 -15.41 -4.20 -6.04
CA VAL A 106 -15.65 -2.79 -6.43
C VAL A 106 -16.29 -2.68 -7.80
N ASP A 107 -16.10 -3.68 -8.66
CA ASP A 107 -16.82 -3.83 -9.93
C ASP A 107 -18.32 -4.05 -9.65
N ASP A 108 -18.66 -5.12 -8.92
CA ASP A 108 -20.04 -5.40 -8.48
C ASP A 108 -20.69 -4.19 -7.76
N GLU A 109 -19.93 -3.44 -6.97
CA GLU A 109 -20.42 -2.23 -6.28
C GLU A 109 -20.89 -1.15 -7.26
N VAL A 110 -20.13 -0.88 -8.32
CA VAL A 110 -20.49 0.17 -9.29
C VAL A 110 -21.58 -0.29 -10.25
N GLU A 111 -21.68 -1.59 -10.49
CA GLU A 111 -22.71 -2.21 -11.33
C GLU A 111 -24.05 -2.44 -10.64
N SER A 112 -24.12 -2.16 -9.33
CA SER A 112 -25.34 -2.27 -8.55
C SER A 112 -26.52 -1.58 -9.26
N PRO A 113 -27.74 -2.17 -9.27
CA PRO A 113 -28.92 -1.57 -9.90
C PRO A 113 -29.28 -0.17 -9.37
N ASP A 114 -28.89 0.13 -8.13
CA ASP A 114 -29.12 1.44 -7.51
C ASP A 114 -28.06 2.49 -7.94
N GLY A 115 -27.03 2.05 -8.66
CA GLY A 115 -25.87 2.83 -9.03
C GLY A 115 -24.94 3.14 -7.86
N VAL A 116 -23.81 3.77 -8.17
CA VAL A 116 -22.84 4.23 -7.19
C VAL A 116 -23.14 5.67 -6.77
N SER A 117 -23.08 5.98 -5.47
CA SER A 117 -23.23 7.36 -4.98
C SER A 117 -22.03 8.22 -5.42
N ALA A 118 -22.21 9.54 -5.54
CA ALA A 118 -21.12 10.43 -5.93
C ALA A 118 -19.89 10.35 -4.99
N GLY A 119 -20.13 10.33 -3.68
CA GLY A 119 -19.08 10.15 -2.69
C GLY A 119 -18.32 8.82 -2.83
N ARG A 120 -19.05 7.76 -3.15
CA ARG A 120 -18.45 6.43 -3.34
C ARG A 120 -17.69 6.34 -4.65
N ALA A 121 -18.23 6.89 -5.74
CA ALA A 121 -17.55 7.01 -7.02
C ALA A 121 -16.24 7.79 -6.91
N ALA A 122 -16.23 8.89 -6.14
CA ALA A 122 -15.02 9.64 -5.84
C ALA A 122 -14.00 8.82 -5.05
N LYS A 123 -14.44 8.08 -4.04
CA LYS A 123 -13.55 7.19 -3.28
C LYS A 123 -12.92 6.13 -4.18
N LEU A 124 -13.71 5.47 -5.02
CA LEU A 124 -13.23 4.48 -5.98
C LEU A 124 -12.28 5.10 -7.01
N ALA A 125 -12.58 6.29 -7.52
CA ALA A 125 -11.71 6.98 -8.46
C ALA A 125 -10.30 7.21 -7.88
N VAL A 126 -10.21 7.79 -6.68
CA VAL A 126 -8.90 8.16 -6.10
C VAL A 126 -8.16 7.02 -5.42
N LEU A 127 -8.86 6.00 -4.91
CA LEU A 127 -8.22 4.88 -4.21
C LEU A 127 -8.02 3.64 -5.09
N VAL A 128 -8.79 3.51 -6.18
CA VAL A 128 -8.73 2.34 -7.06
C VAL A 128 -8.39 2.74 -8.49
N ALA A 129 -9.22 3.53 -9.15
CA ALA A 129 -9.06 3.77 -10.57
C ALA A 129 -7.73 4.45 -10.93
N LEU A 130 -7.46 5.62 -10.34
CA LEU A 130 -6.25 6.38 -10.62
C LEU A 130 -4.97 5.65 -10.17
N PRO A 131 -4.90 5.08 -8.94
CA PRO A 131 -3.71 4.37 -8.49
C PRO A 131 -3.35 3.17 -9.37
N PHE A 132 -4.36 2.46 -9.86
CA PHE A 132 -4.17 1.24 -10.64
C PHE A 132 -4.35 1.45 -12.13
N GLY A 133 -4.44 2.70 -12.61
CA GLY A 133 -4.48 3.03 -14.04
C GLY A 133 -5.72 2.53 -14.78
N PHE A 134 -6.84 2.35 -14.08
CA PHE A 134 -8.14 2.12 -14.72
C PHE A 134 -8.71 3.45 -15.24
N ASP A 135 -9.53 3.39 -16.28
CA ASP A 135 -10.21 4.58 -16.82
C ASP A 135 -11.38 4.98 -15.92
N VAL A 136 -11.33 6.18 -15.34
CA VAL A 136 -12.41 6.71 -14.49
C VAL A 136 -13.71 6.98 -15.24
N ARG A 137 -13.69 7.07 -16.58
CA ARG A 137 -14.89 7.23 -17.42
C ARG A 137 -15.42 5.93 -18.01
N ALA A 138 -14.69 4.83 -17.80
CA ALA A 138 -15.05 3.50 -18.24
C ALA A 138 -14.53 2.47 -17.23
N PHE A 139 -14.89 2.65 -15.97
CA PHE A 139 -14.40 1.84 -14.86
C PHE A 139 -15.09 0.46 -14.89
N ASP A 140 -14.28 -0.57 -15.08
CA ASP A 140 -14.65 -1.98 -15.19
C ASP A 140 -13.39 -2.81 -14.86
N PRO A 141 -12.94 -2.81 -13.58
CA PRO A 141 -11.69 -3.45 -13.21
C PRO A 141 -11.70 -4.98 -13.34
N SER A 142 -12.87 -5.62 -13.37
CA SER A 142 -12.99 -7.08 -13.57
C SER A 142 -13.19 -7.49 -15.03
N GLY A 143 -13.68 -6.60 -15.89
CA GLY A 143 -13.78 -6.82 -17.33
C GLY A 143 -14.89 -7.78 -17.73
N ASP A 144 -15.84 -8.05 -16.84
CA ASP A 144 -16.97 -8.98 -17.04
C ASP A 144 -18.33 -8.28 -17.13
N GLY A 145 -18.32 -6.94 -17.12
CA GLY A 145 -19.51 -6.11 -17.00
C GLY A 145 -19.61 -4.94 -17.99
N ALA A 146 -20.45 -3.97 -17.65
CA ALA A 146 -20.66 -2.74 -18.41
C ALA A 146 -19.89 -1.59 -17.75
N PRO A 147 -19.00 -0.90 -18.48
CA PRO A 147 -18.16 0.14 -17.88
C PRO A 147 -18.97 1.30 -17.30
N VAL A 148 -18.59 1.72 -16.10
CA VAL A 148 -19.26 2.81 -15.36
C VAL A 148 -18.43 4.09 -15.44
N ASP A 149 -19.10 5.22 -15.73
CA ASP A 149 -18.48 6.54 -15.69
C ASP A 149 -18.53 7.11 -14.26
N LEU A 150 -17.44 6.94 -13.51
CA LEU A 150 -17.33 7.44 -12.14
C LEU A 150 -17.40 8.97 -12.09
N ILE A 151 -16.93 9.67 -13.12
CA ILE A 151 -16.95 11.14 -13.17
C ILE A 151 -18.39 11.63 -13.34
N ALA A 152 -19.16 10.98 -14.22
CA ALA A 152 -20.58 11.29 -14.36
C ALA A 152 -21.34 11.06 -13.04
N ALA A 153 -21.04 9.98 -12.31
CA ALA A 153 -21.63 9.72 -11.00
C ALA A 153 -21.28 10.81 -9.97
N ILE A 154 -20.03 11.28 -9.94
CA ILE A 154 -19.58 12.39 -9.09
C ILE A 154 -20.34 13.67 -9.43
N ASP A 155 -20.39 14.05 -10.71
CA ASP A 155 -21.01 15.29 -11.19
C ASP A 155 -22.51 15.37 -10.84
N VAL A 156 -23.23 14.26 -10.98
CA VAL A 156 -24.67 14.19 -10.70
C VAL A 156 -24.98 14.36 -9.21
N GLY A 157 -24.12 13.90 -8.30
CA GLY A 157 -24.39 13.92 -6.87
C GLY A 157 -23.90 15.16 -6.11
N ARG A 158 -23.40 16.19 -6.81
CA ARG A 158 -23.02 17.46 -6.20
C ARG A 158 -24.24 18.18 -5.63
N SER A 159 -24.24 18.46 -4.32
CA SER A 159 -25.28 19.27 -3.69
C SER A 159 -25.16 20.75 -4.08
N VAL A 160 -26.23 21.52 -3.85
CA VAL A 160 -26.23 22.98 -4.08
C VAL A 160 -25.19 23.73 -3.22
N GLU A 161 -24.79 23.14 -2.10
CA GLU A 161 -23.76 23.65 -1.19
C GLU A 161 -22.36 23.15 -1.55
N GLY A 162 -22.25 22.27 -2.56
CA GLY A 162 -20.98 21.70 -3.04
C GLY A 162 -20.52 20.43 -2.30
N ALA A 163 -21.37 19.84 -1.45
CA ALA A 163 -21.08 18.57 -0.80
C ALA A 163 -21.42 17.38 -1.70
N TYR A 164 -20.71 16.26 -1.54
CA TYR A 164 -20.94 15.01 -2.28
C TYR A 164 -21.48 13.88 -1.39
N GLY A 165 -22.04 14.26 -0.23
CA GLY A 165 -22.53 13.37 0.82
C GLY A 165 -21.91 13.71 2.17
N ALA A 166 -21.41 12.70 2.88
CA ALA A 166 -20.68 12.88 4.14
C ALA A 166 -19.37 13.67 3.95
N PHE A 167 -18.72 14.03 5.06
CA PHE A 167 -17.45 14.76 5.03
C PHE A 167 -16.35 14.00 4.26
N SER A 168 -16.18 12.71 4.53
CA SER A 168 -15.18 11.87 3.84
C SER A 168 -15.45 11.75 2.35
N GLU A 169 -16.72 11.61 1.96
CA GLU A 169 -17.16 11.57 0.57
C GLU A 169 -16.82 12.86 -0.18
N THR A 170 -17.09 14.00 0.46
CA THR A 170 -16.70 15.32 -0.08
C THR A 170 -15.19 15.47 -0.17
N LEU A 171 -14.45 14.94 0.82
CA LEU A 171 -12.98 14.92 0.79
C LEU A 171 -12.45 14.12 -0.40
N TYR A 172 -12.97 12.92 -0.66
CA TYR A 172 -12.55 12.11 -1.80
C TYR A 172 -12.92 12.76 -3.14
N ALA A 173 -14.07 13.45 -3.21
CA ALA A 173 -14.46 14.21 -4.40
C ALA A 173 -13.46 15.33 -4.70
N VAL A 174 -13.05 16.11 -3.69
CA VAL A 174 -12.01 17.13 -3.85
C VAL A 174 -10.69 16.53 -4.34
N LEU A 175 -10.26 15.41 -3.75
CA LEU A 175 -9.03 14.73 -4.19
C LEU A 175 -9.14 14.24 -5.64
N THR A 176 -10.28 13.68 -6.02
CA THR A 176 -10.51 13.16 -7.38
C THR A 176 -10.51 14.28 -8.42
N LEU A 177 -11.30 15.33 -8.19
CA LEU A 177 -11.40 16.47 -9.10
C LEU A 177 -10.05 17.18 -9.24
N SER A 178 -9.33 17.37 -8.12
CA SER A 178 -7.98 17.92 -8.13
C SER A 178 -6.98 17.04 -8.87
N ALA A 179 -7.06 15.71 -8.73
CA ALA A 179 -6.12 14.80 -9.40
C ALA A 179 -6.33 14.75 -10.92
N LEU A 180 -7.52 15.14 -11.39
CA LEU A 180 -7.93 15.11 -12.79
C LEU A 180 -8.01 16.49 -13.46
N ASP A 181 -7.65 17.55 -12.74
CA ASP A 181 -7.81 18.95 -13.17
C ASP A 181 -9.26 19.27 -13.61
N LEU A 182 -10.25 18.71 -12.89
CA LEU A 182 -11.67 18.93 -13.13
C LEU A 182 -12.25 20.02 -12.20
N PRO A 183 -13.28 20.77 -12.66
CA PRO A 183 -13.87 21.90 -11.93
C PRO A 183 -14.76 21.51 -10.73
#